data_AF-A0A1J4JU07-F1
#
_entry.id   AF-A0A1J4JU07-F1
#
_cell.length_a   1.000
_cell.length_b   1.000
_cell.length_c   1.000
_cell.angle_alpha   90.00
_cell.angle_beta   90.00
_cell.angle_gamma   90.00
#
_symmetry.space_group_name_H-M   'P 1'
#
loop_
_entity.id
_entity.type
_entity.pdbx_description
1 polymer ?
#
loop_
_entity_poly.entity_id
_entity_poly.type
_entity_poly.pdbx_seq_one_letter_code
_entity_poly.pdbx_strand_id
1 'polypeptide(L)'
;MLNLTFTALSINHMMRNSPMFALTSKVNFHLQSSHFSHFSSPIIYTISQPRTSIRFDKLLITNPLTSLANCKTLTSTPSENNIYSGCVTATDTTFTFQDTVYYELTGANFTVTNCIFTDISGVEVLFELENTFIDFQNSTVSNCPMTFMNAENPTIGSKFVNTTFYNDNVIFKATEGGISFTRCSFNRTVVTRRTDGTFNYIDLDSCLDVSFTDCTFTDIQESIEQNVSAIYASNTISLKIDNCNFNTIAPVTTMEKSYVMVLNSCFRASSDKAITGIANQIVLGGTNNFEKTCPYVLPTATMTSEKRAYAITTVVVFSLFFAALFITLIALVFCKAEEEKVEYGKLHEDGIPEDNTDSQDRSD
;
A
#
# COMPACT_ATOMS: atom_id res chain seq x y z
N MET A 1 -17.26 25.69 18.52
CA MET A 1 -15.93 25.12 18.84
C MET A 1 -15.82 24.97 20.35
N LEU A 2 -15.85 23.73 20.87
CA LEU A 2 -15.46 23.46 22.24
C LEU A 2 -13.94 23.28 22.24
N ASN A 3 -13.21 24.25 22.78
CA ASN A 3 -11.77 24.10 22.99
C ASN A 3 -11.58 23.03 24.07
N LEU A 4 -11.40 21.78 23.64
CA LEU A 4 -11.27 20.61 24.51
C LEU A 4 -10.08 20.74 25.47
N THR A 5 -9.05 21.49 25.10
CA THR A 5 -7.94 21.87 25.99
C THR A 5 -8.45 22.82 27.09
N PHE A 6 -9.29 23.79 26.73
CA PHE A 6 -9.95 24.67 27.71
C PHE A 6 -10.94 23.90 28.58
N THR A 7 -11.67 22.92 28.04
CA THR A 7 -12.56 22.05 28.82
C THR A 7 -11.78 21.12 29.75
N ALA A 8 -10.66 20.54 29.29
CA ALA A 8 -9.78 19.70 30.11
C ALA A 8 -9.06 20.49 31.19
N LEU A 9 -8.56 21.70 30.88
CA LEU A 9 -8.01 22.65 31.84
C LEU A 9 -9.09 23.13 32.82
N SER A 10 -10.31 23.38 32.36
CA SER A 10 -11.43 23.78 33.22
C SER A 10 -11.85 22.64 34.14
N ILE A 11 -11.89 21.39 33.66
CA ILE A 11 -12.17 20.21 34.49
C ILE A 11 -11.05 20.00 35.50
N ASN A 12 -9.78 20.09 35.08
CA ASN A 12 -8.62 19.95 35.96
C ASN A 12 -8.59 21.08 37.03
N HIS A 13 -8.88 22.31 36.62
CA HIS A 13 -8.96 23.47 37.51
C HIS A 13 -10.16 23.36 38.48
N MET A 14 -11.33 22.92 38.01
CA MET A 14 -12.51 22.65 38.84
C MET A 14 -12.25 21.54 39.86
N MET A 15 -11.54 20.46 39.46
CA MET A 15 -11.16 19.36 40.34
C MET A 15 -10.09 19.77 41.38
N ARG A 16 -9.25 20.76 41.08
CA ARG A 16 -8.14 21.19 41.93
C ARG A 16 -8.51 22.29 42.94
N ASN A 17 -9.46 23.17 42.58
CA ASN A 17 -9.73 24.39 43.33
C ASN A 17 -11.15 24.51 43.89
N SER A 18 -12.07 23.59 43.57
CA SER A 18 -13.43 23.63 44.15
C SER A 18 -13.53 22.75 45.40
N PRO A 19 -13.85 23.32 46.58
CA PRO A 19 -14.05 22.55 47.80
C PRO A 19 -15.28 21.62 47.76
N MET A 20 -16.18 21.77 46.78
CA MET A 20 -17.26 20.79 46.52
C MET A 20 -16.80 19.55 45.74
N PHE A 21 -15.61 19.57 45.12
CA PHE A 21 -15.05 18.48 44.31
C PHE A 21 -13.68 18.01 44.81
N ALA A 22 -13.29 18.39 46.03
CA ALA A 22 -12.12 17.85 46.71
C ALA A 22 -12.33 16.35 47.01
N LEU A 23 -12.10 15.51 46.00
CA LEU A 23 -12.39 14.09 46.01
C LEU A 23 -11.33 13.36 46.85
N THR A 24 -11.74 12.91 48.04
CA THR A 24 -11.01 11.96 48.88
C THR A 24 -11.16 10.50 48.39
N SER A 25 -11.76 10.28 47.22
CA SER A 25 -12.10 8.95 46.69
C SER A 25 -11.52 8.69 45.30
N LYS A 26 -11.44 7.41 44.94
CA LYS A 26 -10.88 6.92 43.67
C LYS A 26 -11.76 7.38 42.51
N VAL A 27 -11.23 8.27 41.67
CA VAL A 27 -11.93 8.74 40.47
C VAL A 27 -11.59 7.82 39.31
N ASN A 28 -12.60 7.15 38.76
CA ASN A 28 -12.50 6.42 37.51
C ASN A 28 -13.06 7.30 36.40
N PHE A 29 -12.21 7.75 35.48
CA PHE A 29 -12.65 8.45 34.29
C PHE A 29 -12.79 7.43 33.15
N HIS A 30 -14.03 7.28 32.67
CA HIS A 30 -14.35 6.42 31.55
C HIS A 30 -14.84 7.29 30.40
N LEU A 31 -14.17 7.15 29.27
CA LEU A 31 -14.60 7.75 28.03
C LEU A 31 -14.83 6.64 27.02
N GLN A 32 -16.10 6.35 26.77
CA GLN A 32 -16.54 5.24 25.92
C GLN A 32 -17.30 5.78 24.72
N SER A 33 -17.10 5.16 23.56
CA SER A 33 -17.87 5.44 22.32
C SER A 33 -17.93 6.94 21.96
N SER A 34 -16.85 7.66 22.25
CA SER A 34 -16.75 9.10 21.99
C SER A 34 -16.11 9.35 20.64
N HIS A 35 -16.73 10.24 19.87
CA HIS A 35 -16.23 10.68 18.58
C HIS A 35 -15.52 12.02 18.76
N PHE A 36 -14.26 12.07 18.35
CA PHE A 36 -13.52 13.32 18.35
C PHE A 36 -13.10 13.72 16.95
N SER A 37 -13.17 15.02 16.69
CA SER A 37 -12.85 15.65 15.41
C SER A 37 -12.25 17.04 15.63
N HIS A 38 -11.34 17.45 14.74
CA HIS A 38 -10.70 18.77 14.69
C HIS A 38 -9.78 19.09 15.89
N PHE A 39 -8.80 18.24 16.17
CA PHE A 39 -7.77 18.54 17.17
C PHE A 39 -6.70 19.45 16.56
N SER A 40 -6.60 20.68 17.06
CA SER A 40 -5.54 21.62 16.68
C SER A 40 -4.25 21.48 17.51
N SER A 41 -4.23 20.56 18.49
CA SER A 41 -3.11 20.39 19.43
C SER A 41 -3.13 18.99 20.07
N PRO A 42 -1.97 18.42 20.45
CA PRO A 42 -1.90 17.16 21.18
C PRO A 42 -2.60 17.27 22.55
N ILE A 43 -3.36 16.24 22.93
CA ILE A 43 -3.97 16.18 24.26
C ILE A 43 -2.92 15.65 25.24
N ILE A 44 -2.40 16.53 26.09
CA ILE A 44 -1.45 16.16 27.14
C ILE A 44 -2.22 16.02 28.46
N TYR A 45 -2.25 14.80 29.00
CA TYR A 45 -2.76 14.54 30.35
C TYR A 45 -1.61 14.31 31.31
N THR A 46 -1.48 15.16 32.32
CA THR A 46 -0.57 14.95 33.44
C THR A 46 -1.33 14.33 34.61
N ILE A 47 -1.06 13.07 34.92
CA ILE A 47 -1.65 12.38 36.07
C ILE A 47 -0.76 12.65 37.28
N SER A 48 -1.25 13.46 38.21
CA SER A 48 -0.50 13.85 39.41
C SER A 48 -0.70 12.90 40.60
N GLN A 49 -1.48 11.81 40.47
CA GLN A 49 -1.74 10.88 41.58
C GLN A 49 -1.68 9.38 41.19
N PRO A 50 -1.09 8.52 42.03
CA PRO A 50 -0.78 7.13 41.69
C PRO A 50 -1.96 6.13 41.78
N ARG A 51 -3.22 6.59 41.90
CA ARG A 51 -4.39 5.70 42.12
C ARG A 51 -5.56 5.88 41.15
N THR A 52 -5.37 6.62 40.06
CA THR A 52 -6.39 6.84 39.02
C THR A 52 -6.15 5.93 37.83
N SER A 53 -7.20 5.22 37.38
CA SER A 53 -7.19 4.49 36.11
C SER A 53 -8.02 5.24 35.08
N ILE A 54 -7.43 5.53 33.93
CA ILE A 54 -8.12 6.10 32.77
C ILE A 54 -8.29 4.98 31.75
N ARG A 55 -9.53 4.69 31.37
CA ARG A 55 -9.84 3.66 30.37
C ARG A 55 -10.55 4.30 29.18
N PHE A 56 -9.94 4.16 28.01
CA PHE A 56 -10.48 4.56 26.72
C PHE A 56 -10.93 3.30 25.98
N ASP A 57 -12.19 3.25 25.55
CA ASP A 57 -12.73 2.12 24.78
C ASP A 57 -13.53 2.64 23.57
N LYS A 58 -13.29 2.04 22.40
CA LYS A 58 -13.98 2.38 21.13
C LYS A 58 -13.90 3.88 20.79
N LEU A 59 -12.73 4.48 20.92
CA LEU A 59 -12.51 5.85 20.47
C LEU A 59 -12.38 5.89 18.95
N LEU A 60 -13.24 6.66 18.29
CA LEU A 60 -13.05 7.02 16.90
C LEU A 60 -12.45 8.44 16.88
N ILE A 61 -11.14 8.51 16.67
CA ILE A 61 -10.44 9.77 16.45
C ILE A 61 -10.39 9.99 14.96
N THR A 62 -11.33 10.78 14.46
CA THR A 62 -11.20 11.33 13.11
C THR A 62 -10.40 12.61 13.24
N ASN A 63 -9.29 12.75 12.52
CA ASN A 63 -8.64 14.04 12.40
C ASN A 63 -9.04 14.64 11.05
N PRO A 64 -10.19 15.35 10.93
CA PRO A 64 -10.50 16.13 9.75
C PRO A 64 -9.64 17.39 9.75
N LEU A 65 -8.34 17.24 9.48
CA LEU A 65 -7.52 18.30 8.90
C LEU A 65 -7.42 18.18 7.38
N THR A 66 -8.06 17.19 6.77
CA THR A 66 -8.12 17.07 5.31
C THR A 66 -9.54 16.75 4.86
N SER A 67 -10.40 17.78 4.76
CA SER A 67 -11.34 17.72 3.65
C SER A 67 -10.47 17.73 2.39
N LEU A 68 -10.45 16.64 1.64
CA LEU A 68 -9.80 16.52 0.32
C LEU A 68 -10.09 17.69 -0.63
N ALA A 69 -11.10 18.53 -0.33
CA ALA A 69 -11.49 19.72 -1.07
C ALA A 69 -10.47 20.88 -1.08
N ASN A 70 -9.48 20.94 -0.15
CA ASN A 70 -8.52 22.06 -0.07
C ASN A 70 -7.04 21.60 -0.03
N CYS A 71 -6.72 20.43 -0.58
CA CYS A 71 -5.34 19.97 -0.65
C CYS A 71 -4.57 20.73 -1.75
N LYS A 72 -3.37 21.23 -1.41
CA LYS A 72 -2.48 21.84 -2.42
C LYS A 72 -1.88 20.73 -3.26
N THR A 73 -1.96 20.87 -4.58
CA THR A 73 -1.28 19.94 -5.48
C THR A 73 0.21 20.21 -5.46
N LEU A 74 1.02 19.15 -5.37
CA LEU A 74 2.47 19.24 -5.49
C LEU A 74 2.83 19.76 -6.88
N THR A 75 3.64 20.82 -6.95
CA THR A 75 4.11 21.36 -8.23
C THR A 75 5.11 20.42 -8.88
N SER A 76 5.10 20.31 -10.22
CA SER A 76 6.01 19.43 -10.97
C SER A 76 7.49 19.79 -10.83
N THR A 77 7.77 21.05 -10.49
CA THR A 77 9.11 21.58 -10.28
C THR A 77 9.13 22.31 -8.94
N PRO A 78 10.12 22.05 -8.09
CA PRO A 78 10.35 22.84 -6.89
C PRO A 78 10.79 24.26 -7.28
N SER A 79 10.27 25.30 -6.62
CA SER A 79 10.69 26.72 -6.73
C SER A 79 11.26 27.23 -5.40
N GLU A 80 11.82 28.44 -5.32
CA GLU A 80 12.51 28.91 -4.10
C GLU A 80 11.63 28.93 -2.81
N ASN A 81 10.30 28.84 -2.94
CA ASN A 81 9.35 28.75 -1.82
C ASN A 81 8.57 27.42 -1.80
N ASN A 82 9.24 26.28 -1.60
CA ASN A 82 8.61 24.95 -1.53
C ASN A 82 8.28 24.48 -0.12
N ILE A 83 7.90 25.40 0.75
CA ILE A 83 7.43 25.02 2.08
C ILE A 83 5.94 24.71 1.97
N TYR A 84 5.58 23.47 2.27
CA TYR A 84 4.20 23.02 2.32
C TYR A 84 3.82 22.61 3.75
N SER A 85 2.57 22.90 4.11
CA SER A 85 1.95 22.47 5.36
C SER A 85 0.48 22.14 5.11
N GLY A 86 -0.18 21.47 6.06
CA GLY A 86 -1.56 21.05 5.89
C GLY A 86 -1.68 19.87 4.92
N CYS A 87 -2.56 19.94 3.92
CA CYS A 87 -2.76 18.82 2.98
C CYS A 87 -2.01 19.05 1.66
N VAL A 88 -1.15 18.10 1.28
CA VAL A 88 -0.42 18.10 0.00
C VAL A 88 -0.72 16.81 -0.76
N THR A 89 -1.08 16.93 -2.03
CA THR A 89 -1.44 15.78 -2.86
C THR A 89 -0.70 15.79 -4.20
N ALA A 90 -0.31 14.63 -4.69
CA ALA A 90 0.08 14.42 -6.08
C ALA A 90 -0.64 13.19 -6.63
N THR A 91 -1.24 13.29 -7.81
CA THR A 91 -2.02 12.19 -8.38
C THR A 91 -1.86 12.14 -9.89
N ASP A 92 -1.55 10.95 -10.42
CA ASP A 92 -1.42 10.69 -11.86
C ASP A 92 -0.43 11.64 -12.60
N THR A 93 0.59 12.11 -11.88
CA THR A 93 1.60 13.07 -12.39
C THR A 93 2.97 12.41 -12.58
N THR A 94 3.67 12.80 -13.65
CA THR A 94 5.09 12.49 -13.83
C THR A 94 5.96 13.70 -13.48
N PHE A 95 6.94 13.50 -12.62
CA PHE A 95 7.90 14.50 -12.15
C PHE A 95 9.27 14.19 -12.77
N THR A 96 9.77 15.17 -13.53
CA THR A 96 11.10 15.15 -14.14
C THR A 96 11.71 16.54 -13.98
N PHE A 97 12.80 16.67 -13.23
CA PHE A 97 13.48 17.96 -13.12
C PHE A 97 14.94 17.82 -12.70
N GLN A 98 15.72 18.82 -13.09
CA GLN A 98 17.12 18.93 -12.76
C GLN A 98 17.34 20.28 -12.08
N ASP A 99 17.30 20.30 -10.75
CA ASP A 99 17.43 21.53 -9.99
C ASP A 99 18.01 21.27 -8.61
N THR A 100 18.63 22.29 -8.03
CA THR A 100 19.26 22.25 -6.70
C THR A 100 18.26 22.39 -5.54
N VAL A 101 16.97 22.53 -5.84
CA VAL A 101 15.92 22.81 -4.86
C VAL A 101 15.16 21.53 -4.48
N TYR A 102 14.75 21.43 -3.22
CA TYR A 102 13.98 20.33 -2.66
C TYR A 102 12.58 20.78 -2.20
N TYR A 103 11.72 19.83 -1.85
CA TYR A 103 10.43 20.09 -1.23
C TYR A 103 10.54 19.98 0.29
N GLU A 104 10.08 21.00 1.00
CA GLU A 104 10.03 21.00 2.46
C GLU A 104 8.58 20.85 2.92
N LEU A 105 8.28 19.83 3.71
CA LEU A 105 6.94 19.57 4.24
C LEU A 105 6.98 19.44 5.75
N THR A 106 6.34 20.39 6.44
CA THR A 106 6.30 20.42 7.91
C THR A 106 4.87 20.33 8.42
N GLY A 107 4.60 19.34 9.26
CA GLY A 107 3.27 19.10 9.83
C GLY A 107 2.21 18.83 8.76
N ALA A 108 2.61 18.21 7.64
CA ALA A 108 1.75 17.99 6.48
C ALA A 108 1.14 16.57 6.47
N ASN A 109 0.03 16.41 5.76
CA ASN A 109 -0.44 15.14 5.24
C ASN A 109 -0.09 15.10 3.76
N PHE A 110 0.92 14.30 3.43
CA PHE A 110 1.47 14.17 2.09
C PHE A 110 1.01 12.87 1.45
N THR A 111 0.07 12.98 0.51
CA THR A 111 -0.48 11.83 -0.22
C THR A 111 -0.01 11.85 -1.67
N VAL A 112 0.58 10.76 -2.14
CA VAL A 112 1.01 10.59 -3.53
C VAL A 112 0.45 9.30 -4.09
N THR A 113 -0.19 9.38 -5.25
CA THR A 113 -0.90 8.23 -5.83
C THR A 113 -0.67 8.16 -7.33
N ASN A 114 -0.23 6.99 -7.82
CA ASN A 114 0.02 6.75 -9.25
C ASN A 114 1.00 7.75 -9.89
N CYS A 115 1.99 8.24 -9.15
CA CYS A 115 2.97 9.18 -9.67
C CYS A 115 4.24 8.47 -10.15
N ILE A 116 4.94 9.10 -11.09
CA ILE A 116 6.26 8.66 -11.56
C ILE A 116 7.26 9.78 -11.28
N PHE A 117 8.30 9.49 -10.52
CA PHE A 117 9.43 10.37 -10.26
C PHE A 117 10.62 9.80 -11.02
N THR A 118 11.00 10.40 -12.15
CA THR A 118 12.08 9.85 -12.98
C THR A 118 13.09 10.91 -13.38
N ASP A 119 14.35 10.50 -13.47
CA ASP A 119 15.46 11.32 -13.96
C ASP A 119 15.59 12.65 -13.19
N ILE A 120 15.35 12.58 -11.88
CA ILE A 120 15.43 13.72 -10.97
C ILE A 120 16.89 13.92 -10.58
N SER A 121 17.41 15.14 -10.61
CA SER A 121 18.77 15.45 -10.16
C SER A 121 18.82 16.76 -9.40
N GLY A 122 19.76 16.90 -8.45
CA GLY A 122 19.75 17.98 -7.47
C GLY A 122 20.71 17.74 -6.30
N VAL A 123 20.60 18.55 -5.25
CA VAL A 123 21.51 18.47 -4.09
C VAL A 123 20.88 17.62 -2.99
N GLU A 124 21.53 16.51 -2.69
CA GLU A 124 21.42 15.69 -1.47
C GLU A 124 20.08 15.02 -1.10
N VAL A 125 18.94 15.72 -1.12
CA VAL A 125 17.61 15.22 -0.75
C VAL A 125 16.52 15.85 -1.64
N LEU A 126 15.52 15.07 -2.06
CA LEU A 126 14.37 15.57 -2.84
C LEU A 126 13.23 16.08 -1.94
N PHE A 127 12.88 15.32 -0.90
CA PHE A 127 11.83 15.65 0.06
C PHE A 127 12.40 15.69 1.48
N GLU A 128 12.36 16.85 2.10
CA GLU A 128 12.67 17.07 3.52
C GLU A 128 11.34 17.16 4.27
N LEU A 129 11.07 16.20 5.16
CA LEU A 129 9.77 16.02 5.80
C LEU A 129 9.95 16.09 7.32
N GLU A 130 9.21 16.97 7.98
CA GLU A 130 9.21 17.06 9.45
C GLU A 130 7.79 16.89 9.98
N ASN A 131 7.58 16.00 10.95
CA ASN A 131 6.28 15.76 11.59
C ASN A 131 5.15 15.48 10.56
N THR A 132 5.48 14.81 9.47
CA THR A 132 4.60 14.63 8.30
C THR A 132 3.99 13.23 8.28
N PHE A 133 2.71 13.14 7.92
CA PHE A 133 2.07 11.87 7.56
C PHE A 133 2.29 11.59 6.08
N ILE A 134 2.83 10.43 5.76
CA ILE A 134 3.20 10.04 4.39
C ILE A 134 2.28 8.92 3.92
N ASP A 135 1.61 9.11 2.78
CA ASP A 135 0.81 8.07 2.12
C ASP A 135 1.19 7.98 0.64
N PHE A 136 2.11 7.08 0.32
CA PHE A 136 2.57 6.83 -1.05
C PHE A 136 1.98 5.54 -1.60
N GLN A 137 1.30 5.62 -2.74
CA GLN A 137 0.64 4.45 -3.33
C GLN A 137 0.88 4.35 -4.83
N ASN A 138 1.11 3.12 -5.32
CA ASN A 138 1.18 2.77 -6.75
C ASN A 138 2.14 3.65 -7.56
N SER A 139 3.20 4.14 -6.93
CA SER A 139 4.10 5.13 -7.53
C SER A 139 5.43 4.49 -7.90
N THR A 140 6.15 5.11 -8.84
CA THR A 140 7.50 4.67 -9.22
C THR A 140 8.47 5.81 -9.01
N VAL A 141 9.59 5.52 -8.38
CA VAL A 141 10.77 6.39 -8.31
C VAL A 141 11.86 5.69 -9.10
N SER A 142 12.50 6.41 -10.00
CA SER A 142 13.59 5.87 -10.80
C SER A 142 14.65 6.89 -11.15
N ASN A 143 15.90 6.41 -11.24
CA ASN A 143 17.05 7.22 -11.63
C ASN A 143 17.20 8.49 -10.77
N CYS A 144 16.95 8.41 -9.47
CA CYS A 144 17.11 9.50 -8.52
C CYS A 144 18.45 9.34 -7.77
N PRO A 145 19.53 10.08 -8.12
CA PRO A 145 20.85 9.94 -7.52
C PRO A 145 21.00 10.67 -6.18
N MET A 146 19.95 11.32 -5.68
CA MET A 146 19.91 11.93 -4.34
C MET A 146 19.15 11.03 -3.35
N THR A 147 19.07 11.43 -2.08
CA THR A 147 18.09 10.83 -1.16
C THR A 147 16.68 11.18 -1.62
N PHE A 148 15.81 10.20 -1.88
CA PHE A 148 14.44 10.50 -2.29
C PHE A 148 13.62 11.17 -1.16
N MET A 149 13.68 10.65 0.07
CA MET A 149 13.03 11.26 1.23
C MET A 149 13.91 11.21 2.49
N ASN A 150 13.96 12.33 3.20
CA ASN A 150 14.43 12.42 4.58
C ASN A 150 13.23 12.82 5.46
N ALA A 151 12.86 11.96 6.41
CA ALA A 151 11.67 12.14 7.23
C ALA A 151 12.00 12.15 8.73
N GLU A 152 11.92 13.32 9.34
CA GLU A 152 12.01 13.50 10.78
C GLU A 152 10.63 13.38 11.44
N ASN A 153 10.52 12.43 12.36
CA ASN A 153 9.32 12.05 13.08
C ASN A 153 8.09 11.80 12.17
N PRO A 154 8.16 10.89 11.18
CA PRO A 154 7.01 10.50 10.39
C PRO A 154 5.86 10.04 11.29
N THR A 155 4.67 10.56 11.02
CA THR A 155 3.48 10.26 11.83
C THR A 155 3.16 8.76 11.76
N ILE A 156 2.87 8.14 12.90
CA ILE A 156 2.49 6.72 12.98
C ILE A 156 1.33 6.43 12.01
N GLY A 157 1.47 5.37 11.23
CA GLY A 157 0.55 5.01 10.16
C GLY A 157 0.97 5.52 8.77
N SER A 158 2.08 6.27 8.69
CA SER A 158 2.71 6.58 7.42
C SER A 158 3.07 5.29 6.66
N LYS A 159 2.96 5.31 5.33
CA LYS A 159 3.09 4.11 4.51
C LYS A 159 3.50 4.35 3.06
N PHE A 160 4.14 3.33 2.50
CA PHE A 160 4.32 3.10 1.08
C PHE A 160 3.62 1.81 0.69
N VAL A 161 2.82 1.84 -0.37
CA VAL A 161 2.05 0.69 -0.85
C VAL A 161 2.23 0.52 -2.35
N ASN A 162 2.69 -0.65 -2.78
CA ASN A 162 2.88 -0.96 -4.20
C ASN A 162 3.76 0.07 -4.92
N THR A 163 4.82 0.54 -4.24
CA THR A 163 5.75 1.53 -4.75
C THR A 163 7.02 0.85 -5.24
N THR A 164 7.50 1.25 -6.41
CA THR A 164 8.76 0.74 -6.99
C THR A 164 9.83 1.81 -6.90
N PHE A 165 11.01 1.42 -6.43
CA PHE A 165 12.22 2.23 -6.43
C PHE A 165 13.25 1.52 -7.30
N TYR A 166 13.76 2.21 -8.31
CA TYR A 166 14.59 1.62 -9.36
C TYR A 166 15.79 2.49 -9.70
N ASN A 167 16.99 1.97 -9.49
CA ASN A 167 18.24 2.68 -9.80
C ASN A 167 18.39 4.02 -9.05
N ASP A 168 17.90 4.06 -7.80
CA ASP A 168 17.95 5.25 -6.94
C ASP A 168 19.10 5.20 -5.93
N ASN A 169 19.53 6.34 -5.39
CA ASN A 169 20.64 6.40 -4.45
C ASN A 169 20.28 5.92 -3.03
N VAL A 170 19.77 6.83 -2.23
CA VAL A 170 19.17 6.49 -0.94
C VAL A 170 17.69 6.72 -1.12
N ILE A 171 16.86 5.75 -0.77
CA ILE A 171 15.43 5.95 -0.95
C ILE A 171 14.88 6.73 0.23
N PHE A 172 15.16 6.26 1.42
CA PHE A 172 14.43 6.70 2.59
C PHE A 172 15.36 6.78 3.80
N LYS A 173 15.40 7.94 4.41
CA LYS A 173 15.93 8.15 5.76
C LYS A 173 14.77 8.51 6.67
N ALA A 174 14.65 7.86 7.80
CA ALA A 174 13.71 8.26 8.84
C ALA A 174 14.34 8.30 10.21
N THR A 175 14.02 9.35 10.95
CA THR A 175 14.38 9.51 12.35
C THR A 175 13.10 9.60 13.18
N GLU A 176 13.04 8.87 14.30
CA GLU A 176 11.88 8.90 15.20
C GLU A 176 10.54 8.51 14.50
N GLY A 177 9.43 8.29 15.20
CA GLY A 177 8.16 7.95 14.52
C GLY A 177 8.05 6.54 13.92
N GLY A 178 7.22 6.36 12.89
CA GLY A 178 6.96 5.01 12.32
C GLY A 178 6.47 5.00 10.87
N ILE A 179 6.88 3.98 10.12
CA ILE A 179 6.64 3.86 8.67
C ILE A 179 6.45 2.39 8.26
N SER A 180 5.55 2.15 7.31
CA SER A 180 5.33 0.79 6.75
C SER A 180 5.54 0.75 5.24
N PHE A 181 6.09 -0.34 4.74
CA PHE A 181 6.27 -0.62 3.33
C PHE A 181 5.53 -1.92 3.01
N THR A 182 4.56 -1.85 2.10
CA THR A 182 3.75 -3.01 1.70
C THR A 182 3.85 -3.21 0.20
N ARG A 183 4.22 -4.42 -0.24
CA ARG A 183 4.36 -4.77 -1.66
C ARG A 183 5.27 -3.81 -2.44
N CYS A 184 6.31 -3.28 -1.77
CA CYS A 184 7.26 -2.37 -2.41
C CYS A 184 8.41 -3.14 -3.06
N SER A 185 8.92 -2.62 -4.18
CA SER A 185 10.06 -3.18 -4.89
C SER A 185 11.25 -2.23 -4.78
N PHE A 186 12.37 -2.77 -4.33
CA PHE A 186 13.63 -2.08 -4.07
C PHE A 186 14.67 -2.67 -5.00
N ASN A 187 15.00 -1.97 -6.09
CA ASN A 187 15.95 -2.47 -7.09
C ASN A 187 17.02 -1.43 -7.37
N ARG A 188 18.29 -1.82 -7.14
CA ARG A 188 19.39 -0.93 -7.42
C ARG A 188 20.64 -1.68 -7.83
N THR A 189 21.14 -1.40 -9.03
CA THR A 189 22.33 -2.05 -9.59
C THR A 189 23.67 -1.43 -9.19
N VAL A 190 23.77 -0.12 -8.86
CA VAL A 190 25.06 0.53 -8.50
C VAL A 190 24.89 1.62 -7.45
N VAL A 191 25.58 1.50 -6.31
CA VAL A 191 25.68 2.53 -5.25
C VAL A 191 26.79 3.55 -5.53
N THR A 192 26.45 4.82 -5.81
CA THR A 192 27.42 5.92 -5.95
C THR A 192 27.73 6.60 -4.62
N ARG A 193 29.00 6.98 -4.44
CA ARG A 193 29.65 7.36 -3.17
C ARG A 193 29.06 8.63 -2.52
N ARG A 194 28.67 8.57 -1.23
CA ARG A 194 28.55 9.77 -0.35
C ARG A 194 29.92 10.07 0.28
N THR A 195 30.14 11.34 0.62
CA THR A 195 31.36 11.87 1.24
C THR A 195 31.62 11.35 2.66
N ASP A 196 30.61 10.79 3.33
CA ASP A 196 30.63 10.30 4.73
C ASP A 196 31.00 8.82 4.87
N GLY A 197 31.00 8.04 3.79
CA GLY A 197 31.55 6.67 3.75
C GLY A 197 30.59 5.54 4.14
N THR A 198 29.31 5.82 4.45
CA THR A 198 28.30 4.79 4.75
C THR A 198 27.16 4.76 3.70
N PHE A 199 26.65 3.57 3.41
CA PHE A 199 25.70 3.35 2.31
C PHE A 199 24.50 2.51 2.77
N ASN A 200 23.45 3.19 3.20
CA ASN A 200 22.19 2.55 3.60
C ASN A 200 21.12 2.86 2.55
N TYR A 201 20.51 1.83 1.97
CA TYR A 201 19.43 2.05 0.99
C TYR A 201 18.16 2.57 1.67
N ILE A 202 17.91 2.04 2.87
CA ILE A 202 16.95 2.54 3.85
C ILE A 202 17.70 2.73 5.17
N ASP A 203 17.62 3.93 5.73
CA ASP A 203 18.28 4.32 6.98
C ASP A 203 17.24 4.68 8.04
N LEU A 204 17.28 3.99 9.18
CA LEU A 204 16.31 4.12 10.26
C LEU A 204 17.08 4.42 11.55
N ASP A 205 16.76 5.54 12.18
CA ASP A 205 17.33 5.90 13.48
C ASP A 205 16.23 6.26 14.48
N SER A 206 16.26 5.59 15.63
CA SER A 206 15.36 5.89 16.75
C SER A 206 13.86 5.76 16.41
N CYS A 207 13.52 5.03 15.35
CA CYS A 207 12.13 4.77 14.96
C CYS A 207 11.43 3.84 15.97
N LEU A 208 10.13 4.05 16.17
CA LEU A 208 9.29 3.31 17.10
C LEU A 208 8.71 2.03 16.49
N ASP A 209 8.22 2.12 15.24
CA ASP A 209 7.53 1.02 14.56
C ASP A 209 7.78 1.11 13.04
N VAL A 210 8.55 0.16 12.52
CA VAL A 210 8.88 0.05 11.10
C VAL A 210 8.54 -1.35 10.61
N SER A 211 7.87 -1.44 9.46
CA SER A 211 7.53 -2.74 8.88
C SER A 211 7.72 -2.83 7.37
N PHE A 212 8.13 -4.01 6.92
CA PHE A 212 8.21 -4.41 5.52
C PHE A 212 7.37 -5.66 5.35
N THR A 213 6.35 -5.60 4.48
CA THR A 213 5.45 -6.71 4.21
C THR A 213 5.35 -6.95 2.71
N ASP A 214 5.55 -8.19 2.26
CA ASP A 214 5.50 -8.57 0.84
C ASP A 214 6.47 -7.77 -0.05
N CYS A 215 7.58 -7.26 0.50
CA CYS A 215 8.52 -6.43 -0.23
C CYS A 215 9.59 -7.28 -0.94
N THR A 216 10.16 -6.76 -2.02
CA THR A 216 11.26 -7.41 -2.74
C THR A 216 12.47 -6.48 -2.83
N PHE A 217 13.65 -6.98 -2.45
CA PHE A 217 14.94 -6.30 -2.55
C PHE A 217 15.79 -7.06 -3.56
N THR A 218 16.21 -6.40 -4.65
CA THR A 218 16.94 -7.05 -5.75
C THR A 218 18.18 -6.26 -6.14
N ASP A 219 19.27 -7.01 -6.38
CA ASP A 219 20.51 -6.51 -6.98
C ASP A 219 21.23 -5.39 -6.23
N ILE A 220 20.87 -5.10 -4.97
CA ILE A 220 21.57 -4.12 -4.12
C ILE A 220 22.98 -4.65 -3.81
N GLN A 221 23.95 -4.33 -4.65
CA GLN A 221 25.30 -4.88 -4.52
C GLN A 221 26.14 -4.08 -3.52
N GLU A 222 26.82 -4.83 -2.65
CA GLU A 222 27.96 -4.35 -1.87
C GLU A 222 29.08 -4.02 -2.86
N SER A 223 29.50 -2.75 -2.96
CA SER A 223 30.73 -2.46 -3.68
C SER A 223 31.90 -3.04 -2.86
N ILE A 224 32.90 -3.60 -3.55
CA ILE A 224 34.00 -4.45 -3.02
C ILE A 224 34.81 -3.81 -1.86
N GLU A 225 34.50 -2.58 -1.46
CA GLU A 225 35.20 -1.82 -0.41
C GLU A 225 34.28 -1.24 0.69
N GLN A 226 32.97 -1.55 0.75
CA GLN A 226 32.02 -0.74 1.54
C GLN A 226 30.93 -1.52 2.28
N ASN A 227 30.67 -1.13 3.54
CA ASN A 227 29.56 -1.58 4.39
C ASN A 227 28.20 -1.07 3.84
N VAL A 228 27.67 -1.72 2.80
CA VAL A 228 26.34 -1.39 2.25
C VAL A 228 25.26 -2.21 2.95
N SER A 229 24.23 -1.57 3.51
CA SER A 229 23.06 -2.27 4.05
C SER A 229 21.82 -2.01 3.20
N ALA A 230 21.03 -3.06 2.94
CA ALA A 230 19.71 -2.90 2.32
C ALA A 230 18.77 -2.15 3.27
N ILE A 231 18.83 -2.48 4.56
CA ILE A 231 18.17 -1.76 5.64
C ILE A 231 19.19 -1.59 6.75
N TYR A 232 19.38 -0.37 7.23
CA TYR A 232 20.14 -0.09 8.44
C TYR A 232 19.20 0.45 9.50
N ALA A 233 19.28 -0.11 10.70
CA ALA A 233 18.47 0.30 11.84
C ALA A 233 19.35 0.52 13.07
N SER A 234 19.35 1.75 13.59
CA SER A 234 19.93 2.12 14.87
C SER A 234 18.84 2.61 15.82
N ASN A 235 18.96 2.32 17.12
CA ASN A 235 17.97 2.62 18.17
C ASN A 235 16.50 2.37 17.81
N THR A 236 16.22 1.50 16.83
CA THR A 236 14.88 1.33 16.26
C THR A 236 14.14 0.24 17.03
N ILE A 237 13.16 0.64 17.82
CA ILE A 237 12.51 -0.22 18.83
C ILE A 237 11.87 -1.45 18.20
N SER A 238 11.25 -1.29 17.04
CA SER A 238 10.59 -2.39 16.34
C SER A 238 10.80 -2.29 14.83
N LEU A 239 11.55 -3.25 14.29
CA LEU A 239 11.66 -3.51 12.86
C LEU A 239 11.04 -4.87 12.54
N LYS A 240 9.96 -4.90 11.76
CA LYS A 240 9.32 -6.13 11.32
C LYS A 240 9.55 -6.37 9.83
N ILE A 241 9.97 -7.57 9.47
CA ILE A 241 10.14 -8.01 8.08
C ILE A 241 9.28 -9.26 7.91
N ASP A 242 8.28 -9.22 7.03
CA ASP A 242 7.29 -10.28 6.87
C ASP A 242 7.05 -10.58 5.39
N ASN A 243 7.22 -11.84 5.00
CA ASN A 243 7.04 -12.32 3.63
C ASN A 243 7.86 -11.52 2.58
N CYS A 244 9.08 -11.13 2.93
CA CYS A 244 9.95 -10.35 2.06
C CYS A 244 10.95 -11.24 1.31
N ASN A 245 11.29 -10.85 0.08
CA ASN A 245 12.29 -11.52 -0.75
C ASN A 245 13.54 -10.67 -0.90
N PHE A 246 14.65 -11.08 -0.28
CA PHE A 246 15.96 -10.46 -0.40
C PHE A 246 16.79 -11.21 -1.44
N ASN A 247 16.56 -10.88 -2.72
CA ASN A 247 17.39 -11.23 -3.86
C ASN A 247 18.63 -10.33 -3.96
N THR A 248 19.24 -10.04 -2.82
CA THR A 248 20.40 -9.18 -2.67
C THR A 248 21.39 -9.81 -1.69
N ILE A 249 22.65 -9.41 -1.77
CA ILE A 249 23.70 -9.76 -0.79
C ILE A 249 23.82 -8.71 0.33
N ALA A 250 23.27 -7.50 0.14
CA ALA A 250 23.32 -6.46 1.15
C ALA A 250 22.48 -6.84 2.38
N PRO A 251 23.06 -6.81 3.60
CA PRO A 251 22.38 -7.20 4.84
C PRO A 251 21.25 -6.26 5.24
N VAL A 252 20.38 -6.79 6.10
CA VAL A 252 19.67 -6.02 7.11
C VAL A 252 20.59 -5.87 8.32
N THR A 253 21.02 -4.65 8.63
CA THR A 253 21.94 -4.37 9.71
C THR A 253 21.20 -3.70 10.87
N THR A 254 21.31 -4.29 12.06
CA THR A 254 20.76 -3.72 13.31
C THR A 254 21.89 -3.37 14.27
N MET A 255 21.85 -2.16 14.82
CA MET A 255 22.81 -1.65 15.79
C MET A 255 22.12 -1.15 17.07
N GLU A 256 22.91 -1.02 18.13
CA GLU A 256 22.53 -0.39 19.39
C GLU A 256 21.30 -1.04 20.04
N LYS A 257 20.18 -0.31 20.22
CA LYS A 257 18.95 -0.82 20.85
C LYS A 257 17.87 -1.16 19.81
N SER A 258 18.27 -1.63 18.63
CA SER A 258 17.33 -1.98 17.58
C SER A 258 16.87 -3.42 17.70
N TYR A 259 15.59 -3.71 17.52
CA TYR A 259 15.07 -5.09 17.53
C TYR A 259 14.42 -5.43 16.20
N VAL A 260 14.80 -6.56 15.62
CA VAL A 260 14.26 -7.04 14.35
C VAL A 260 13.55 -8.38 14.51
N MET A 261 12.34 -8.46 13.94
CA MET A 261 11.59 -9.69 13.79
C MET A 261 11.46 -10.02 12.31
N VAL A 262 11.91 -11.21 11.91
CA VAL A 262 11.85 -11.69 10.53
C VAL A 262 10.94 -12.90 10.44
N LEU A 263 9.92 -12.80 9.59
CA LEU A 263 8.87 -13.78 9.41
C LEU A 263 8.77 -14.17 7.94
N ASN A 264 8.65 -15.48 7.68
CA ASN A 264 8.30 -16.05 6.37
C ASN A 264 9.09 -15.48 5.18
N SER A 265 10.34 -15.06 5.39
CA SER A 265 11.11 -14.30 4.41
C SER A 265 12.16 -15.19 3.75
N CYS A 266 12.59 -14.79 2.55
CA CYS A 266 13.64 -15.47 1.82
C CYS A 266 14.84 -14.56 1.63
N PHE A 267 16.04 -15.11 1.82
CA PHE A 267 17.32 -14.43 1.66
C PHE A 267 18.23 -15.24 0.75
N ARG A 268 18.89 -14.55 -0.18
CA ARG A 268 19.94 -15.11 -1.01
C ARG A 268 21.24 -15.36 -0.23
N ALA A 269 21.52 -14.54 0.77
CA ALA A 269 22.68 -14.68 1.64
C ALA A 269 22.46 -15.71 2.77
N SER A 270 23.54 -16.14 3.40
CA SER A 270 23.53 -16.94 4.63
C SER A 270 22.97 -16.13 5.80
N SER A 271 22.44 -16.78 6.83
CA SER A 271 21.74 -16.06 7.93
C SER A 271 22.62 -15.02 8.63
N ASP A 272 23.90 -15.31 8.84
CA ASP A 272 24.89 -14.43 9.47
C ASP A 272 25.30 -13.23 8.60
N LYS A 273 25.09 -13.34 7.28
CA LYS A 273 25.35 -12.27 6.31
C LYS A 273 24.10 -11.54 5.86
N ALA A 274 22.94 -12.18 5.94
CA ALA A 274 21.65 -11.63 5.56
C ALA A 274 21.14 -10.65 6.62
N ILE A 275 21.37 -10.98 7.90
CA ILE A 275 20.96 -10.17 9.04
C ILE A 275 22.16 -10.04 9.96
N THR A 276 22.69 -8.83 10.10
CA THR A 276 23.86 -8.54 10.93
C THR A 276 23.45 -7.69 12.12
N GLY A 277 24.03 -7.95 13.30
CA GLY A 277 23.71 -7.21 14.52
C GLY A 277 23.90 -8.02 15.79
N ILE A 278 23.33 -7.52 16.89
CA ILE A 278 23.40 -8.20 18.19
C ILE A 278 22.39 -9.35 18.22
N ALA A 279 22.86 -10.58 18.38
CA ALA A 279 22.03 -11.78 18.26
C ALA A 279 20.75 -11.78 19.12
N ASN A 280 20.79 -11.23 20.35
CA ASN A 280 19.64 -11.18 21.25
C ASN A 280 18.53 -10.20 20.81
N GLN A 281 18.76 -9.44 19.75
CA GLN A 281 17.82 -8.48 19.19
C GLN A 281 17.17 -8.97 17.90
N ILE A 282 17.56 -10.16 17.42
CA ILE A 282 17.08 -10.76 16.18
C ILE A 282 16.16 -11.92 16.54
N VAL A 283 14.90 -11.84 16.11
CA VAL A 283 13.90 -12.89 16.27
C VAL A 283 13.51 -13.43 14.91
N LEU A 284 13.80 -14.72 14.67
CA LEU A 284 13.35 -15.42 13.48
C LEU A 284 12.09 -16.23 13.82
N GLY A 285 10.98 -15.92 13.18
CA GLY A 285 9.72 -16.66 13.31
C GLY A 285 9.21 -17.16 11.96
N GLY A 286 8.33 -18.16 11.97
CA GLY A 286 7.78 -18.74 10.73
C GLY A 286 8.85 -19.47 9.89
N THR A 287 8.63 -19.53 8.57
CA THR A 287 9.54 -20.25 7.66
C THR A 287 10.48 -19.28 6.94
N ASN A 288 11.67 -19.07 7.49
CA ASN A 288 12.70 -18.24 6.84
C ASN A 288 13.66 -19.13 6.04
N ASN A 289 13.93 -18.74 4.79
CA ASN A 289 14.86 -19.44 3.90
C ASN A 289 16.12 -18.59 3.70
N PHE A 290 17.29 -19.20 3.84
CA PHE A 290 18.60 -18.58 3.58
C PHE A 290 19.33 -19.36 2.49
N GLU A 291 20.30 -18.73 1.84
CA GLU A 291 21.12 -19.33 0.77
C GLU A 291 20.30 -19.92 -0.39
N LYS A 292 19.13 -19.34 -0.66
CA LYS A 292 18.26 -19.77 -1.76
C LYS A 292 17.98 -18.60 -2.70
N THR A 293 17.86 -18.89 -3.99
CA THR A 293 17.29 -17.93 -4.94
C THR A 293 15.83 -17.71 -4.57
N CYS A 294 15.48 -16.49 -4.19
CA CYS A 294 14.11 -16.18 -3.79
C CYS A 294 13.23 -16.00 -5.01
N PRO A 295 11.96 -16.42 -4.96
CA PRO A 295 11.04 -16.22 -6.05
C PRO A 295 10.99 -14.73 -6.41
N TYR A 296 11.39 -14.40 -7.64
CA TYR A 296 11.31 -13.03 -8.14
C TYR A 296 9.88 -12.74 -8.52
N VAL A 297 9.23 -11.83 -7.80
CA VAL A 297 7.91 -11.32 -8.18
C VAL A 297 8.17 -10.05 -9.00
N LEU A 298 7.96 -10.14 -10.31
CA LEU A 298 8.00 -8.96 -11.18
C LEU A 298 6.98 -7.94 -10.64
N PRO A 299 7.33 -6.63 -10.54
CA PRO A 299 6.34 -5.60 -10.23
C PRO A 299 5.17 -5.76 -11.20
N THR A 300 3.97 -6.00 -10.67
CA THR A 300 2.79 -6.13 -11.51
C THR A 300 2.60 -4.77 -12.18
N ALA A 301 2.83 -4.71 -13.50
CA ALA A 301 2.69 -3.49 -14.25
C ALA A 301 1.35 -2.83 -13.90
N THR A 302 1.41 -1.64 -13.31
CA THR A 302 0.23 -0.82 -13.10
C THR A 302 -0.38 -0.57 -14.47
N MET A 303 -1.61 -1.05 -14.68
CA MET A 303 -2.31 -0.79 -15.94
C MET A 303 -2.49 0.72 -16.05
N THR A 304 -1.78 1.33 -17.00
CA THR A 304 -2.01 2.71 -17.38
C THR A 304 -3.48 2.88 -17.79
N SER A 305 -4.06 4.06 -17.54
CA SER A 305 -5.48 4.34 -17.82
C SER A 305 -5.86 4.00 -19.27
N GLU A 306 -4.95 4.19 -20.21
CA GLU A 306 -5.08 3.80 -21.62
C GLU A 306 -5.24 2.29 -21.82
N LYS A 307 -4.46 1.46 -21.12
CA LYS A 307 -4.58 -0.01 -21.22
C LYS A 307 -5.88 -0.51 -20.62
N ARG A 308 -6.38 0.15 -19.56
CA ARG A 308 -7.69 -0.14 -18.98
C ARG A 308 -8.83 0.21 -19.93
N ALA A 309 -8.76 1.37 -20.58
CA ALA A 309 -9.73 1.76 -21.60
C ALA A 309 -9.73 0.79 -22.80
N TYR A 310 -8.55 0.36 -23.24
CA TYR A 310 -8.41 -0.65 -24.30
C TYR A 310 -8.98 -2.01 -23.91
N ALA A 311 -8.71 -2.47 -22.68
CA ALA A 311 -9.25 -3.74 -22.17
C ALA A 311 -10.78 -3.72 -22.08
N ILE A 312 -11.37 -2.64 -21.54
CA ILE A 312 -12.84 -2.47 -21.48
C ILE A 312 -13.42 -2.46 -22.89
N THR A 313 -12.82 -1.70 -23.82
CA THR A 313 -13.29 -1.61 -25.21
C THR A 313 -13.24 -2.99 -25.89
N THR A 314 -12.16 -3.74 -25.67
CA THR A 314 -11.99 -5.09 -26.23
C THR A 314 -13.07 -6.04 -25.72
N VAL A 315 -13.37 -6.02 -24.41
CA VAL A 315 -14.44 -6.85 -23.81
C VAL A 315 -15.81 -6.48 -24.35
N VAL A 316 -16.11 -5.18 -24.51
CA VAL A 316 -17.39 -4.73 -25.05
C VAL A 316 -17.56 -5.15 -26.51
N VAL A 317 -16.53 -4.96 -27.35
CA VAL A 317 -16.56 -5.38 -28.76
C VAL A 317 -16.73 -6.89 -28.88
N PHE A 318 -15.96 -7.67 -28.12
CA PHE A 318 -16.12 -9.13 -28.12
C PHE A 318 -17.52 -9.56 -27.68
N SER A 319 -18.06 -8.97 -26.62
CA SER A 319 -19.39 -9.31 -26.11
C SER A 319 -20.50 -9.01 -27.12
N LEU A 320 -20.43 -7.86 -27.81
CA LEU A 320 -21.37 -7.50 -28.87
C LEU A 320 -21.26 -8.43 -30.07
N PHE A 321 -20.04 -8.80 -30.47
CA PHE A 321 -19.82 -9.71 -31.59
C PHE A 321 -20.37 -11.10 -31.31
N PHE A 322 -20.13 -11.64 -30.11
CA PHE A 322 -20.68 -12.92 -29.69
C PHE A 322 -22.20 -12.89 -29.54
N ALA A 323 -22.77 -11.80 -29.03
CA ALA A 323 -24.23 -11.64 -28.96
C ALA A 323 -24.87 -11.62 -30.35
N ALA A 324 -24.28 -10.90 -31.32
CA ALA A 324 -24.75 -10.89 -32.70
C ALA A 324 -24.64 -12.27 -33.36
N LEU A 325 -23.53 -12.98 -33.14
CA LEU A 325 -23.33 -14.35 -33.61
C LEU A 325 -24.39 -15.30 -33.03
N PHE A 326 -24.66 -15.19 -31.73
CA PHE A 326 -25.66 -16.01 -31.03
C PHE A 326 -27.08 -15.75 -31.55
N ILE A 327 -27.45 -14.48 -31.75
CA ILE A 327 -28.75 -14.11 -32.35
C ILE A 327 -28.87 -14.66 -33.79
N THR A 328 -27.80 -14.54 -34.58
CA THR A 328 -27.78 -15.07 -35.95
C THR A 328 -27.93 -16.59 -35.98
N LEU A 329 -27.28 -17.28 -35.03
CA LEU A 329 -27.36 -18.73 -34.89
C LEU A 329 -28.76 -19.18 -34.46
N ILE A 330 -29.38 -18.47 -33.52
CA ILE A 330 -30.79 -18.66 -33.15
C ILE A 330 -31.70 -18.47 -34.37
N ALA A 331 -31.55 -17.36 -35.11
CA ALA A 331 -32.36 -17.08 -36.29
C ALA A 331 -32.19 -18.18 -37.35
N LEU A 332 -30.98 -18.69 -37.59
CA LEU A 332 -30.74 -19.80 -38.51
C LEU A 332 -31.38 -21.11 -38.05
N VAL A 333 -31.35 -21.41 -36.74
CA VAL A 333 -31.98 -22.62 -36.19
C VAL A 333 -33.51 -22.55 -36.31
N PHE A 334 -34.12 -21.40 -35.99
CA PHE A 334 -35.57 -21.25 -36.08
C PHE A 334 -36.09 -21.09 -37.51
N CYS A 335 -35.38 -20.41 -38.40
CA CYS A 335 -35.76 -20.33 -39.81
C CYS A 335 -35.60 -21.66 -40.55
N LYS A 336 -34.70 -22.55 -40.11
CA LYS A 336 -34.55 -23.90 -40.68
C LYS A 336 -35.64 -24.87 -40.18
N ALA A 337 -36.33 -24.56 -39.08
CA ALA A 337 -37.36 -25.41 -38.50
C ALA A 337 -38.73 -25.31 -39.21
N GLU A 338 -38.92 -24.39 -40.16
CA GLU A 338 -40.20 -24.24 -40.89
C GLU A 338 -40.35 -25.14 -42.14
N GLU A 339 -39.36 -25.99 -42.48
CA GLU A 339 -39.44 -26.83 -43.70
C GLU A 339 -40.04 -28.24 -43.51
N GLU A 340 -40.34 -28.71 -42.30
CA GLU A 340 -41.12 -29.95 -42.13
C GLU A 340 -42.62 -29.66 -42.05
N LYS A 341 -43.26 -29.56 -43.23
CA LYS A 341 -44.71 -29.67 -43.35
C LYS A 341 -45.17 -31.04 -42.84
N VAL A 342 -45.89 -31.01 -41.73
CA VAL A 342 -46.65 -32.15 -41.19
C VAL A 342 -47.71 -32.61 -42.21
N GLU A 343 -47.53 -33.80 -42.80
CA GLU A 343 -48.61 -34.50 -43.52
C GLU A 343 -49.58 -35.11 -42.51
N TYR A 344 -50.77 -34.52 -42.39
CA TYR A 344 -51.90 -35.16 -41.70
C TYR A 344 -52.44 -36.28 -42.59
N GLY A 345 -52.32 -37.53 -42.13
CA GLY A 345 -52.85 -38.71 -42.79
C GLY A 345 -54.36 -38.60 -43.04
N LYS A 346 -54.73 -38.74 -44.33
CA LYS A 346 -56.12 -38.89 -44.77
C LYS A 346 -56.72 -40.18 -44.20
N LEU A 347 -57.91 -40.03 -43.64
CA LEU A 347 -58.86 -41.11 -43.37
C LEU A 347 -59.05 -41.98 -44.62
N HIS A 348 -58.87 -43.28 -44.46
CA HIS A 348 -59.21 -44.30 -45.45
C HIS A 348 -60.74 -44.45 -45.54
N GLU A 349 -61.33 -44.05 -46.66
CA GLU A 349 -62.48 -44.73 -47.25
C GLU A 349 -62.25 -44.78 -48.77
N ASP A 350 -62.52 -45.96 -49.33
CA ASP A 350 -62.69 -46.33 -50.74
C ASP A 350 -61.69 -47.37 -51.28
N GLY A 351 -62.22 -48.58 -51.44
CA GLY A 351 -61.56 -49.71 -52.07
C GLY A 351 -62.42 -50.97 -52.04
N ILE A 352 -63.67 -50.86 -52.53
CA ILE A 352 -64.46 -52.01 -52.96
C ILE A 352 -63.82 -52.53 -54.27
N PRO A 353 -63.42 -53.81 -54.37
CA PRO A 353 -63.21 -54.45 -55.67
C PRO A 353 -64.52 -55.11 -56.12
N GLU A 354 -64.85 -54.88 -57.39
CA GLU A 354 -66.00 -55.44 -58.10
C GLU A 354 -66.02 -56.97 -58.09
N ASP A 355 -67.27 -57.44 -58.07
CA ASP A 355 -67.75 -58.81 -58.20
C ASP A 355 -67.42 -59.40 -59.58
N ASN A 356 -66.93 -60.64 -59.58
CA ASN A 356 -67.00 -61.54 -60.73
C ASN A 356 -67.57 -62.87 -60.24
N THR A 357 -68.85 -63.08 -60.53
CA THR A 357 -69.49 -64.34 -60.91
C THR A 357 -68.47 -65.38 -61.44
N ASP A 358 -68.52 -66.67 -61.13
CA ASP A 358 -69.70 -67.53 -61.23
C ASP A 358 -69.45 -68.92 -60.59
N SER A 359 -70.56 -69.60 -60.38
CA SER A 359 -70.89 -70.90 -59.77
C SER A 359 -70.01 -72.15 -59.99
N GLN A 360 -69.96 -73.01 -58.96
CA GLN A 360 -70.31 -74.45 -59.00
C GLN A 360 -70.40 -74.99 -57.56
N ASP A 361 -71.59 -75.38 -57.05
CA ASP A 361 -72.13 -76.76 -57.02
C ASP A 361 -71.12 -77.77 -56.41
N ARG A 362 -71.39 -78.61 -55.40
CA ARG A 362 -72.61 -79.06 -54.73
C ARG A 362 -72.18 -79.91 -53.51
N SER A 363 -73.02 -79.89 -52.48
CA SER A 363 -73.36 -80.94 -51.51
C SER A 363 -72.39 -82.03 -51.05
N ASP A 364 -72.47 -82.26 -49.74
CA ASP A 364 -72.25 -83.48 -48.95
C ASP A 364 -70.83 -83.83 -48.48
#